data_AF-A0A1I2L8G0-F1
#
_entry.id   AF-A0A1I2L8G0-F1
#
_cell.length_a   1.000
_cell.length_b   1.000
_cell.length_c   1.000
_cell.angle_alpha   90.00
_cell.angle_beta   90.00
_cell.angle_gamma   90.00
#
_symmetry.space_group_name_H-M   'P 1'
#
loop_
_entity.id
_entity.type
_entity.pdbx_description
1 polymer ?
#
loop_
_entity_poly.entity_id
_entity_poly.type
_entity_poly.pdbx_seq_one_letter_code
_entity_poly.pdbx_strand_id
1 'polypeptide(L)'
;MKVNKKKNIIIVITALIMGVVYYKFPYAKEKEKLDGIKIQHSVERARLNSYLNDIDLLEKKESELKILNSNIQDKTLRLYPYINEERIILEIDKLIKSSGLQATLEFYHDNENEKKQQKYDSLLKLVKEYRKIQKNEKKIKGSKDSIKISMEFRGTYESFENFIKAVDNHKKEVILSEVKLQGSGDKINGVIIMEFFAVPKVSDEDENYDNWPFEDNYGKYNPFDMTSGVYNSASENNDSVDNNYDFVMSVKPLSSDLPTLTLGKSKDSSRNTYIYSDKNTEENVEITIDKKNGKYFYKYKTTEKSYPENYDGDGISFEPIGDDIVLKIFSTPKDGGTDSSSAKVVLINNTDKNVQVLVENDDKDAPRVRVQAQGNGVDIIRK
;
A
#
# COMPACT_ATOMS: atom_id res chain seq x y z
N MET A 1 113.56 25.90 -44.63
CA MET A 1 112.48 25.71 -45.61
C MET A 1 111.66 27.01 -45.71
N LYS A 2 111.93 27.88 -46.69
CA LYS A 2 111.22 29.17 -46.87
C LYS A 2 109.83 28.89 -47.44
N VAL A 3 108.84 28.72 -46.56
CA VAL A 3 107.45 28.63 -46.97
C VAL A 3 106.96 30.03 -47.36
N ASN A 4 106.57 30.17 -48.62
CA ASN A 4 106.11 31.41 -49.22
C ASN A 4 104.91 31.97 -48.42
N LYS A 5 104.96 33.20 -47.91
CA LYS A 5 103.90 33.82 -47.08
C LYS A 5 102.49 33.68 -47.69
N LYS A 6 102.38 33.62 -49.02
CA LYS A 6 101.13 33.38 -49.75
C LYS A 6 100.54 31.97 -49.53
N LYS A 7 101.35 30.92 -49.36
CA LYS A 7 100.89 29.54 -49.12
C LYS A 7 100.27 29.36 -47.72
N ASN A 8 100.82 30.00 -46.69
CA ASN A 8 100.24 29.97 -45.34
C ASN A 8 98.89 30.70 -45.28
N ILE A 9 98.74 31.81 -46.00
CA ILE A 9 97.46 32.54 -46.09
C ILE A 9 96.38 31.68 -46.76
N ILE A 10 96.72 30.95 -47.83
CA ILE A 10 95.78 30.06 -48.52
C ILE A 10 95.29 28.95 -47.58
N ILE A 11 96.19 28.29 -46.83
CA ILE A 11 95.82 27.22 -45.89
C ILE A 11 94.86 27.73 -44.79
N VAL A 12 95.12 28.92 -44.24
CA VAL A 12 94.25 29.54 -43.23
C VAL A 12 92.87 29.88 -43.81
N ILE A 13 92.82 30.39 -45.05
CA ILE A 13 91.55 30.66 -45.74
C ILE A 13 90.78 29.37 -46.03
N THR A 14 91.45 28.29 -46.46
CA THR A 14 90.80 27.00 -46.71
C THR A 14 90.26 26.37 -45.43
N ALA A 15 90.99 26.48 -44.32
CA ALA A 15 90.52 26.03 -43.01
C ALA A 15 89.31 26.83 -42.51
N LEU A 16 89.30 28.16 -42.72
CA LEU A 16 88.15 29.01 -42.43
C LEU A 16 86.92 28.63 -43.26
N ILE A 17 87.11 28.39 -44.57
CA ILE A 17 86.02 27.96 -45.47
C ILE A 17 85.47 26.60 -45.03
N MET A 18 86.33 25.62 -44.70
CA MET A 18 85.91 24.33 -44.16
C MET A 18 85.14 24.47 -42.85
N GLY A 19 85.57 25.37 -41.96
CA GLY A 19 84.84 25.68 -40.71
C GLY A 19 83.44 26.24 -40.97
N VAL A 20 83.30 27.16 -41.94
CA VAL A 20 82.00 27.74 -42.31
C VAL A 20 81.09 26.69 -42.96
N VAL A 21 81.63 25.84 -43.84
CA VAL A 21 80.87 24.75 -44.49
C VAL A 21 80.41 23.72 -43.47
N TYR A 22 81.27 23.32 -42.53
CA TYR A 22 80.92 22.40 -41.44
C TYR A 22 79.88 23.00 -40.48
N TYR A 23 80.02 24.28 -40.14
CA TYR A 23 79.04 24.97 -39.31
C TYR A 23 77.67 25.05 -39.99
N LYS A 24 77.62 25.38 -41.29
CA LYS A 24 76.37 25.57 -42.03
C LYS A 24 75.66 24.27 -42.43
N PHE A 25 76.37 23.20 -42.74
CA PHE A 25 75.75 21.99 -43.29
C PHE A 25 75.51 20.89 -42.23
N PRO A 26 76.54 20.21 -41.70
CA PRO A 26 76.33 19.14 -40.71
C PRO A 26 75.89 19.68 -39.35
N TYR A 27 76.59 20.67 -38.79
CA TYR A 27 76.33 21.14 -37.43
C TYR A 27 74.97 21.84 -37.28
N ALA A 28 74.61 22.73 -38.21
CA ALA A 28 73.30 23.39 -38.18
C ALA A 28 72.13 22.38 -38.27
N LYS A 29 72.25 21.36 -39.12
CA LYS A 29 71.22 20.33 -39.31
C LYS A 29 71.08 19.40 -38.09
N GLU A 30 72.20 19.04 -37.45
CA GLU A 30 72.18 18.27 -36.20
C GLU A 30 71.64 19.08 -35.03
N LYS A 31 72.00 20.37 -34.94
CA LYS A 31 71.47 21.27 -33.92
C LYS A 31 69.95 21.47 -34.07
N GLU A 32 69.46 21.65 -35.28
CA GLU A 32 68.02 21.79 -35.55
C GLU A 32 67.25 20.50 -35.18
N LYS A 33 67.81 19.33 -35.50
CA LYS A 33 67.25 18.04 -35.03
C LYS A 33 67.24 17.93 -33.50
N LEU A 34 68.33 18.32 -32.85
CA LEU A 34 68.45 18.27 -31.39
C LEU A 34 67.45 19.22 -30.73
N ASP A 35 67.31 20.44 -31.25
CA ASP A 35 66.36 21.41 -30.75
C ASP A 35 64.91 20.96 -31.01
N GLY A 36 64.63 20.34 -32.15
CA GLY A 36 63.35 19.68 -32.44
C GLY A 36 63.01 18.56 -31.45
N ILE A 37 63.96 17.68 -31.15
CA ILE A 37 63.79 16.61 -30.15
C ILE A 37 63.58 17.19 -28.74
N LYS A 38 64.32 18.25 -28.36
CA LYS A 38 64.13 18.94 -27.08
C LYS A 38 62.74 19.55 -26.97
N ILE A 39 62.24 20.19 -28.03
CA ILE A 39 60.88 20.75 -28.08
C ILE A 39 59.87 19.63 -27.93
N GLN A 40 59.97 18.53 -28.70
CA GLN A 40 59.09 17.37 -28.57
C GLN A 40 59.09 16.80 -27.14
N HIS A 41 60.26 16.61 -26.55
CA HIS A 41 60.39 16.11 -25.17
C HIS A 41 59.78 17.08 -24.14
N SER A 42 59.91 18.39 -24.34
CA SER A 42 59.26 19.38 -23.46
C SER A 42 57.73 19.37 -23.59
N VAL A 43 57.20 19.22 -24.80
CA VAL A 43 55.75 19.12 -25.07
C VAL A 43 55.19 17.84 -24.45
N GLU A 44 55.89 16.72 -24.60
CA GLU A 44 55.46 15.44 -24.07
C GLU A 44 55.53 15.41 -22.53
N ARG A 45 56.54 16.04 -21.92
CA ARG A 45 56.55 16.27 -20.45
C ARG A 45 55.40 17.15 -19.98
N ALA A 46 55.08 18.21 -20.72
CA ALA A 46 53.95 19.08 -20.37
C ALA A 46 52.62 18.31 -20.42
N ARG A 47 52.44 17.44 -21.42
CA ARG A 47 51.29 16.52 -21.52
C ARG A 47 51.25 15.49 -20.38
N LEU A 48 52.38 14.89 -20.05
CA LEU A 48 52.46 13.96 -18.92
C LEU A 48 52.02 14.64 -17.62
N ASN A 49 52.52 15.84 -17.35
CA ASN A 49 52.16 16.60 -16.16
C ASN A 49 50.67 16.99 -16.16
N SER A 50 50.08 17.32 -17.31
CA SER A 50 48.63 17.56 -17.37
C SER A 50 47.83 16.31 -17.06
N TYR A 51 48.23 15.14 -17.59
CA TYR A 51 47.55 13.88 -17.27
C TYR A 51 47.68 13.49 -15.80
N LEU A 52 48.84 13.71 -15.18
CA LEU A 52 49.02 13.45 -13.75
C LEU A 52 48.13 14.37 -12.89
N ASN A 53 47.99 15.63 -13.27
CA ASN A 53 47.09 16.57 -12.59
C ASN A 53 45.60 16.20 -12.78
N ASP A 54 45.21 15.72 -13.97
CA ASP A 54 43.86 15.22 -14.23
C ASP A 54 43.55 13.97 -13.39
N ILE A 55 44.52 13.06 -13.23
CA ILE A 55 44.39 11.86 -12.38
C ILE A 55 44.21 12.26 -10.90
N ASP A 56 45.06 13.15 -10.38
CA ASP A 56 44.94 13.66 -8.99
C ASP A 56 43.57 14.32 -8.75
N LEU A 57 43.10 15.10 -9.72
CA LEU A 57 41.77 15.73 -9.67
C LEU A 57 40.64 14.68 -9.70
N LEU A 58 40.78 13.60 -10.46
CA LEU A 58 39.82 12.49 -10.48
C LEU A 58 39.77 11.77 -9.13
N GLU A 59 40.92 11.42 -8.54
CA GLU A 59 40.99 10.78 -7.23
C GLU A 59 40.34 11.65 -6.14
N LYS A 60 40.61 12.96 -6.17
CA LYS A 60 39.97 13.92 -5.28
C LYS A 60 38.45 13.95 -5.47
N LYS A 61 37.96 13.94 -6.71
CA LYS A 61 36.52 13.93 -7.01
C LYS A 61 35.83 12.64 -6.57
N GLU A 62 36.49 11.49 -6.71
CA GLU A 62 35.99 10.22 -6.19
C GLU A 62 35.89 10.22 -4.67
N SER A 63 36.90 10.78 -3.99
CA SER A 63 36.88 10.96 -2.53
C SER A 63 35.74 11.88 -2.08
N GLU A 64 35.57 13.03 -2.74
CA GLU A 64 34.45 13.95 -2.49
C GLU A 64 33.07 13.26 -2.69
N LEU A 65 32.94 12.44 -3.74
CA LEU A 65 31.71 11.66 -3.99
C LEU A 65 31.45 10.61 -2.91
N LYS A 66 32.48 9.90 -2.44
CA LYS A 66 32.33 8.93 -1.33
C LYS A 66 31.87 9.62 -0.06
N ILE A 67 32.46 10.76 0.28
CA ILE A 67 32.05 11.57 1.45
C ILE A 67 30.61 12.05 1.28
N LEU A 68 30.24 12.54 0.10
CA LEU A 68 28.88 12.99 -0.17
C LEU A 68 27.86 11.84 -0.06
N ASN A 69 28.17 10.67 -0.62
CA ASN A 69 27.29 9.51 -0.53
C ASN A 69 27.12 9.04 0.92
N SER A 70 28.20 9.00 1.71
CA SER A 70 28.14 8.69 3.15
C SER A 70 27.23 9.68 3.89
N ASN A 71 27.37 10.98 3.61
CA ASN A 71 26.53 12.01 4.23
C ASN A 71 25.05 11.88 3.84
N ILE A 72 24.76 11.51 2.59
CA ILE A 72 23.39 11.26 2.13
C ILE A 72 22.82 10.02 2.82
N GLN A 73 23.59 8.94 2.88
CA GLN A 73 23.25 7.71 3.60
C GLN A 73 22.89 8.01 5.06
N ASP A 74 23.77 8.69 5.81
CA ASP A 74 23.54 9.01 7.22
C ASP A 74 22.27 9.85 7.44
N LYS A 75 22.03 10.84 6.57
CA LYS A 75 20.85 11.71 6.66
C LYS A 75 19.55 11.04 6.24
N THR A 76 19.62 10.02 5.37
CA THR A 76 18.43 9.36 4.83
C THR A 76 18.14 8.02 5.48
N LEU A 77 19.01 7.51 6.36
CA LEU A 77 18.89 6.21 7.00
C LEU A 77 17.52 5.96 7.67
N ARG A 78 17.00 6.99 8.36
CA ARG A 78 15.70 6.94 9.05
C ARG A 78 14.50 7.13 8.12
N LEU A 79 14.71 7.56 6.87
CA LEU A 79 13.65 7.73 5.89
C LEU A 79 13.37 6.41 5.16
N TYR A 80 12.18 6.28 4.60
CA TYR A 80 11.83 5.12 3.77
C TYR A 80 12.59 5.19 2.43
N PRO A 81 12.91 4.06 1.78
CA PRO A 81 13.51 4.06 0.44
C PRO A 81 12.50 4.47 -0.64
N TYR A 82 11.26 4.01 -0.52
CA TYR A 82 10.09 4.39 -1.31
C TYR A 82 8.81 4.19 -0.47
N ILE A 83 7.72 4.88 -0.80
CA ILE A 83 6.45 4.72 -0.08
C ILE A 83 5.79 3.39 -0.50
N ASN A 84 5.63 2.49 0.46
CA ASN A 84 4.85 1.26 0.33
C ASN A 84 3.72 1.32 1.36
N GLU A 85 2.51 1.62 0.88
CA GLU A 85 1.35 1.86 1.74
C GLU A 85 0.95 0.63 2.56
N GLU A 86 0.97 -0.56 1.98
CA GLU A 86 0.64 -1.82 2.66
C GLU A 86 1.57 -2.06 3.86
N ARG A 87 2.87 -1.83 3.66
CA ARG A 87 3.85 -1.93 4.73
C ARG A 87 3.63 -0.88 5.81
N ILE A 88 3.35 0.36 5.43
CA ILE A 88 3.08 1.46 6.37
C ILE A 88 1.83 1.16 7.21
N ILE A 89 0.76 0.65 6.60
CA ILE A 89 -0.46 0.22 7.29
C ILE A 89 -0.13 -0.76 8.42
N LEU A 90 0.73 -1.75 8.14
CA LEU A 90 1.08 -2.76 9.13
C LEU A 90 2.02 -2.26 10.22
N GLU A 91 2.94 -1.36 9.88
CA GLU A 91 3.78 -0.70 10.88
C GLU A 91 2.90 0.13 11.83
N ILE A 92 1.94 0.89 11.29
CA ILE A 92 0.98 1.66 12.10
C ILE A 92 0.08 0.75 12.93
N ASP A 93 -0.45 -0.34 12.37
CA ASP A 93 -1.27 -1.31 13.10
C ASP A 93 -0.52 -1.90 14.30
N LYS A 94 0.78 -2.21 14.15
CA LYS A 94 1.64 -2.65 15.25
C LYS A 94 1.79 -1.56 16.32
N LEU A 95 2.02 -0.31 15.92
CA LEU A 95 2.14 0.83 16.83
C LEU A 95 0.83 1.04 17.63
N ILE A 96 -0.33 0.98 16.95
CA ILE A 96 -1.65 1.10 17.58
C ILE A 96 -1.89 -0.07 18.56
N LYS A 97 -1.70 -1.32 18.13
CA LYS A 97 -1.93 -2.50 18.97
C LYS A 97 -1.04 -2.53 20.20
N SER A 98 0.24 -2.17 20.05
CA SER A 98 1.20 -2.14 21.16
C SER A 98 0.90 -1.07 22.22
N SER A 99 0.20 0.00 21.84
CA SER A 99 -0.16 1.10 22.74
C SER A 99 -1.52 0.92 23.43
N GLY A 100 -2.34 -0.01 22.95
CA GLY A 100 -3.70 -0.24 23.44
C GLY A 100 -4.72 0.80 22.95
N LEU A 101 -4.35 1.65 21.99
CA LEU A 101 -5.27 2.58 21.36
C LEU A 101 -6.24 1.86 20.41
N GLN A 102 -7.44 2.41 20.29
CA GLN A 102 -8.37 2.08 19.21
C GLN A 102 -8.35 3.22 18.21
N ALA A 103 -8.11 2.93 16.94
CA ALA A 103 -7.92 3.96 15.93
C ALA A 103 -8.54 3.62 14.58
N THR A 104 -8.93 4.66 13.85
CA THR A 104 -9.36 4.63 12.44
C THR A 104 -8.40 5.50 11.63
N LEU A 105 -8.02 5.02 10.44
CA LEU A 105 -7.03 5.67 9.58
C LEU A 105 -7.70 6.21 8.32
N GLU A 106 -7.30 7.42 7.93
CA GLU A 106 -7.61 8.04 6.64
C GLU A 106 -6.30 8.41 5.95
N PHE A 107 -6.16 8.00 4.68
CA PHE A 107 -4.94 8.18 3.89
C PHE A 107 -5.14 9.34 2.92
N TYR A 108 -4.19 10.26 2.89
CA TYR A 108 -4.14 11.33 1.90
C TYR A 108 -2.92 11.16 1.00
N HIS A 109 -3.19 10.96 -0.28
CA HIS A 109 -2.18 10.96 -1.33
C HIS A 109 -2.09 12.38 -1.90
N ASP A 110 -0.90 12.97 -1.85
CA ASP A 110 -0.63 14.16 -2.65
C ASP A 110 -0.65 13.73 -4.12
N ASN A 111 -1.64 14.21 -4.87
CA ASN A 111 -1.86 13.94 -6.30
C ASN A 111 -0.80 14.61 -7.21
N GLU A 112 0.49 14.50 -6.88
CA GLU A 112 1.58 14.88 -7.77
C GLU A 112 2.31 13.64 -8.31
N ASN A 113 1.78 13.16 -9.44
CA ASN A 113 2.41 12.31 -10.46
C ASN A 113 2.23 10.79 -10.31
N GLU A 114 1.10 10.31 -10.84
CA GLU A 114 1.07 9.05 -11.60
C GLU A 114 2.09 9.09 -12.75
N LYS A 115 3.34 8.74 -12.47
CA LYS A 115 4.30 8.23 -13.46
C LYS A 115 5.07 7.06 -12.85
N LYS A 116 4.35 5.98 -12.57
CA LYS A 116 4.97 4.69 -12.27
C LYS A 116 5.65 4.15 -13.56
N GLN A 117 6.89 3.71 -13.38
CA GLN A 117 7.58 2.69 -14.19
C GLN A 117 8.17 3.10 -15.56
N GLN A 118 9.07 4.09 -15.59
CA GLN A 118 10.11 4.18 -16.65
C GLN A 118 11.45 4.81 -16.18
N LYS A 119 11.65 5.03 -14.87
CA LYS A 119 12.74 5.90 -14.38
C LYS A 119 14.07 5.19 -14.08
N TYR A 120 14.10 3.86 -13.98
CA TYR A 120 15.37 3.15 -13.72
C TYR A 120 16.31 3.17 -14.93
N ASP A 121 15.76 3.19 -16.15
CA ASP A 121 16.54 3.35 -17.39
C ASP A 121 16.94 4.82 -17.63
N SER A 122 16.23 5.75 -17.00
CA SER A 122 16.48 7.19 -17.08
C SER A 122 17.72 7.61 -16.29
N LEU A 123 18.05 6.97 -15.17
CA LEU A 123 19.25 7.27 -14.38
C LEU A 123 20.53 6.78 -15.07
N LEU A 124 20.49 5.58 -15.67
CA LEU A 124 21.57 5.08 -16.52
C LEU A 124 21.78 5.96 -17.76
N LYS A 125 20.70 6.48 -18.34
CA LYS A 125 20.73 7.46 -19.42
C LYS A 125 21.29 8.80 -18.95
N LEU A 126 20.89 9.28 -17.76
CA LEU A 126 21.35 10.52 -17.15
C LEU A 126 22.85 10.45 -16.83
N VAL A 127 23.37 9.32 -16.32
CA VAL A 127 24.81 9.12 -16.08
C VAL A 127 25.60 9.12 -17.40
N LYS A 128 25.04 8.53 -18.47
CA LYS A 128 25.62 8.60 -19.83
C LYS A 128 25.55 10.00 -20.43
N GLU A 129 24.53 10.79 -20.08
CA GLU A 129 24.34 12.18 -20.49
C GLU A 129 25.22 13.14 -19.68
N TYR A 130 25.44 12.88 -18.39
CA TYR A 130 26.30 13.67 -17.49
C TYR A 130 27.77 13.60 -17.92
N ARG A 131 28.21 12.43 -18.41
CA ARG A 131 29.52 12.30 -19.09
C ARG A 131 29.65 13.21 -20.33
N LYS A 132 28.53 13.70 -20.89
CA LYS A 132 28.52 14.65 -22.02
C LYS A 132 28.25 16.11 -21.61
N ILE A 133 27.83 16.38 -20.37
CA ILE A 133 27.39 17.71 -19.90
C ILE A 133 28.30 18.17 -18.75
N GLN A 134 29.57 18.45 -19.04
CA GLN A 134 30.43 19.20 -18.11
C GLN A 134 30.19 20.73 -18.20
N LYS A 135 29.04 21.19 -18.72
CA LYS A 135 28.86 22.61 -19.06
C LYS A 135 27.51 23.27 -18.82
N ASN A 136 26.58 22.70 -18.04
CA ASN A 136 25.43 23.48 -17.57
C ASN A 136 24.77 22.86 -16.33
N GLU A 137 24.83 23.59 -15.22
CA GLU A 137 24.16 23.25 -13.96
C GLU A 137 22.64 23.43 -14.10
N LYS A 138 21.89 22.32 -14.05
CA LYS A 138 20.46 22.33 -13.72
C LYS A 138 20.26 21.61 -12.39
N LYS A 139 19.71 22.32 -11.41
CA LYS A 139 19.31 21.79 -10.10
C LYS A 139 18.44 20.55 -10.27
N ILE A 140 18.93 19.41 -9.77
CA ILE A 140 18.15 18.18 -9.62
C ILE A 140 17.14 18.42 -8.49
N LYS A 141 15.85 18.54 -8.83
CA LYS A 141 14.76 18.42 -7.84
C LYS A 141 14.65 16.94 -7.48
N GLY A 142 15.04 16.57 -6.26
CA GLY A 142 14.69 15.26 -5.70
C GLY A 142 13.16 15.14 -5.64
N SER A 143 12.62 14.04 -6.17
CA SER A 143 11.20 13.71 -5.97
C SER A 143 11.04 13.40 -4.48
N LYS A 144 10.31 14.23 -3.77
CA LYS A 144 9.95 14.00 -2.38
C LYS A 144 8.65 13.21 -2.41
N ASP A 145 8.75 11.90 -2.26
CA ASP A 145 7.56 11.05 -2.16
C ASP A 145 7.14 11.02 -0.69
N SER A 146 5.87 11.33 -0.42
CA SER A 146 5.32 11.34 0.94
C SER A 146 3.88 10.87 0.96
N ILE A 147 3.47 10.33 2.11
CA ILE A 147 2.07 10.02 2.40
C ILE A 147 1.69 10.66 3.73
N LYS A 148 0.48 11.23 3.79
CA LYS A 148 -0.08 11.75 5.03
C LYS A 148 -1.20 10.84 5.49
N ILE A 149 -1.25 10.60 6.79
CA ILE A 149 -2.25 9.71 7.39
C ILE A 149 -2.88 10.45 8.57
N SER A 150 -4.19 10.67 8.51
CA SER A 150 -4.96 11.10 9.67
C SER A 150 -5.40 9.87 10.43
N MET A 151 -5.17 9.89 11.74
CA MET A 151 -5.57 8.86 12.67
C MET A 151 -6.52 9.45 13.70
N GLU A 152 -7.78 9.05 13.66
CA GLU A 152 -8.72 9.28 14.75
C GLU A 152 -8.57 8.17 15.78
N PHE A 153 -8.40 8.51 17.05
CA PHE A 153 -8.21 7.50 18.09
C PHE A 153 -9.07 7.74 19.33
N ARG A 154 -9.27 6.66 20.08
CA ARG A 154 -9.91 6.63 21.41
C ARG A 154 -9.09 5.75 22.35
N GLY A 155 -8.93 6.19 23.59
CA GLY A 155 -8.14 5.45 24.59
C GLY A 155 -7.99 6.20 25.90
N THR A 156 -7.04 5.75 26.73
CA THR A 156 -6.61 6.48 27.93
C THR A 156 -5.44 7.42 27.63
N TYR A 157 -5.16 8.37 28.51
CA TYR A 157 -3.97 9.21 28.38
C TYR A 157 -2.68 8.38 28.38
N GLU A 158 -2.63 7.33 29.21
CA GLU A 158 -1.50 6.39 29.26
C GLU A 158 -1.31 5.64 27.93
N SER A 159 -2.38 5.14 27.31
CA SER A 159 -2.30 4.50 25.99
C SER A 159 -1.78 5.46 24.92
N PHE A 160 -2.18 6.73 24.95
CA PHE A 160 -1.65 7.73 24.04
C PHE A 160 -0.16 8.03 24.28
N GLU A 161 0.28 8.15 25.54
CA GLU A 161 1.71 8.32 25.85
C GLU A 161 2.54 7.13 25.34
N ASN A 162 2.02 5.90 25.51
CA ASN A 162 2.65 4.69 25.00
C ASN A 162 2.74 4.69 23.47
N PHE A 163 1.71 5.20 22.78
CA PHE A 163 1.75 5.37 21.33
C PHE A 163 2.85 6.35 20.89
N ILE A 164 2.94 7.52 21.53
CA ILE A 164 3.99 8.51 21.20
C ILE A 164 5.38 7.92 21.43
N LYS A 165 5.59 7.18 22.52
CA LYS A 165 6.85 6.47 22.79
C LYS A 165 7.14 5.38 21.75
N ALA A 166 6.12 4.66 21.30
CA ALA A 166 6.29 3.63 20.27
C ALA A 166 6.69 4.25 18.92
N VAL A 167 6.10 5.40 18.56
CA VAL A 167 6.45 6.17 17.37
C VAL A 167 7.89 6.70 17.45
N ASP A 168 8.28 7.31 18.58
CA ASP A 168 9.63 7.88 18.77
C ASP A 168 10.74 6.82 18.70
N ASN A 169 10.45 5.60 19.18
CA ASN A 169 11.37 4.47 19.12
C ASN A 169 11.30 3.69 17.79
N HIS A 170 10.45 4.09 16.84
CA HIS A 170 10.34 3.39 15.56
C HIS A 170 11.62 3.57 14.73
N LYS A 171 12.00 2.52 13.99
CA LYS A 171 13.25 2.53 13.21
C LYS A 171 13.24 3.60 12.13
N LYS A 172 12.08 3.84 11.52
CA LYS A 172 11.88 4.83 10.48
C LYS A 172 11.19 6.05 11.08
N GLU A 173 11.57 7.23 10.61
CA GLU A 173 11.05 8.49 11.11
C GLU A 173 9.60 8.68 10.67
N VAL A 174 8.74 8.97 11.64
CA VAL A 174 7.33 9.31 11.45
C VAL A 174 7.11 10.67 12.07
N ILE A 175 6.69 11.65 11.28
CA ILE A 175 6.50 13.01 11.77
C ILE A 175 5.05 13.17 12.22
N LEU A 176 4.86 13.56 13.48
CA LEU A 176 3.55 13.93 14.02
C LEU A 176 3.31 15.43 13.74
N SER A 177 2.75 15.75 12.57
CA SER A 177 2.51 17.12 12.14
C SER A 177 1.45 17.83 12.97
N GLU A 178 0.46 17.10 13.46
CA GLU A 178 -0.62 17.65 14.27
C GLU A 178 -1.12 16.62 15.28
N VAL A 179 -1.40 17.08 16.50
CA VAL A 179 -2.04 16.28 17.55
C VAL A 179 -3.12 17.14 18.19
N LYS A 180 -4.37 16.70 18.06
CA LYS A 180 -5.55 17.28 18.71
C LYS A 180 -6.11 16.29 19.72
N LEU A 181 -6.26 16.72 20.96
CA LEU A 181 -6.77 15.91 22.05
C LEU A 181 -8.03 16.54 22.64
N GLN A 182 -9.03 15.73 22.92
CA GLN A 182 -10.22 16.10 23.68
C GLN A 182 -10.59 14.98 24.65
N GLY A 183 -10.99 15.30 25.87
CA GLY A 183 -11.30 14.27 26.85
C GLY A 183 -11.90 14.82 28.14
N SER A 184 -12.46 13.91 28.93
CA SER A 184 -12.98 14.18 30.26
C SER A 184 -12.56 13.03 31.19
N GLY A 185 -11.81 13.34 32.24
CA GLY A 185 -11.18 12.33 33.09
C GLY A 185 -10.03 11.62 32.37
N ASP A 186 -9.95 10.28 32.52
CA ASP A 186 -8.87 9.46 31.97
C ASP A 186 -9.11 9.01 30.51
N LYS A 187 -10.32 9.18 29.99
CA LYS A 187 -10.67 8.83 28.61
C LYS A 187 -10.46 10.01 27.68
N ILE A 188 -9.70 9.78 26.62
CA ILE A 188 -9.38 10.77 25.59
C ILE A 188 -9.73 10.25 24.20
N ASN A 189 -10.14 11.18 23.37
CA ASN A 189 -10.33 11.01 21.94
C ASN A 189 -9.45 12.05 21.24
N GLY A 190 -8.95 11.75 20.05
CA GLY A 190 -8.10 12.72 19.37
C GLY A 190 -7.87 12.40 17.91
N VAL A 191 -7.23 13.35 17.24
CA VAL A 191 -6.80 13.23 15.85
C VAL A 191 -5.30 13.47 15.81
N ILE A 192 -4.57 12.58 15.16
CA ILE A 192 -3.13 12.70 14.89
C ILE A 192 -2.93 12.72 13.38
N ILE A 193 -2.21 13.71 12.87
CA ILE A 193 -1.75 13.72 11.48
C ILE A 193 -0.29 13.27 11.47
N MET A 194 -0.04 12.15 10.80
CA MET A 194 1.28 11.56 10.60
C MET A 194 1.75 11.78 9.17
N GLU A 195 3.02 12.13 9.00
CA GLU A 195 3.66 12.27 7.69
C GLU A 195 4.85 11.32 7.57
N PHE A 196 4.85 10.57 6.48
CA PHE A 196 5.90 9.62 6.13
C PHE A 196 6.62 10.12 4.88
N PHE A 197 7.96 10.07 4.91
CA PHE A 197 8.80 10.54 3.81
C PHE A 197 9.67 9.41 3.27
N ALA A 198 9.77 9.36 1.94
CA ALA A 198 10.68 8.47 1.25
C ALA A 198 11.74 9.23 0.46
N VAL A 199 12.96 8.71 0.52
CA VAL A 199 14.11 9.15 -0.26
C VAL A 199 14.82 7.91 -0.81
N PRO A 200 14.95 7.77 -2.14
CA PRO A 200 15.69 6.68 -2.76
C PRO A 200 17.10 6.57 -2.20
N LYS A 201 17.51 5.35 -1.83
CA LYS A 201 18.84 5.10 -1.27
C LYS A 201 19.91 5.11 -2.35
N VAL A 202 21.10 5.56 -1.95
CA VAL A 202 22.31 5.55 -2.79
C VAL A 202 23.14 4.28 -2.62
N SER A 203 22.73 3.40 -1.69
CA SER A 203 23.37 2.12 -1.36
C SER A 203 22.33 1.09 -0.87
N ASP A 204 22.76 -0.13 -0.56
CA ASP A 204 21.92 -1.29 -0.22
C ASP A 204 21.44 -1.33 1.26
N GLU A 205 21.42 -0.20 1.96
CA GLU A 205 21.05 -0.10 3.39
C GLU A 205 19.67 -0.68 3.76
N ASP A 206 18.77 -0.71 2.79
CA ASP A 206 17.39 -1.16 2.91
C ASP A 206 17.13 -2.36 1.96
N GLU A 207 18.13 -3.19 1.67
CA GLU A 207 18.00 -4.38 0.79
C GLU A 207 16.89 -5.34 1.27
N ASN A 208 16.64 -5.38 2.58
CA ASN A 208 15.54 -6.15 3.19
C ASN A 208 14.21 -5.40 3.27
N TYR A 209 14.07 -4.23 2.63
CA TYR A 209 12.82 -3.48 2.65
C TYR A 209 11.69 -4.21 1.90
N ASP A 210 12.04 -5.01 0.91
CA ASP A 210 11.06 -5.82 0.16
C ASP A 210 10.82 -7.19 0.83
N ASN A 211 11.69 -7.59 1.75
CA ASN A 211 11.57 -8.84 2.50
C ASN A 211 10.54 -8.68 3.62
N TRP A 212 9.26 -8.85 3.28
CA TRP A 212 8.18 -8.93 4.26
C TRP A 212 7.25 -10.12 3.98
N PRO A 213 6.81 -10.85 5.04
CA PRO A 213 5.91 -11.97 4.88
C PRO A 213 4.47 -11.47 4.66
N PHE A 214 4.01 -11.56 3.41
CA PHE A 214 2.60 -11.39 3.05
C PHE A 214 1.69 -12.52 3.56
N GLU A 215 2.27 -13.63 4.03
CA GLU A 215 1.54 -14.88 4.33
C GLU A 215 0.85 -14.93 5.70
N ASP A 216 0.89 -13.86 6.49
CA ASP A 216 0.16 -13.77 7.75
C ASP A 216 -1.32 -13.37 7.53
N ASN A 217 -2.19 -13.73 8.48
CA ASN A 217 -3.61 -13.35 8.45
C ASN A 217 -3.77 -11.86 8.79
N TYR A 218 -3.65 -11.00 7.78
CA TYR A 218 -3.88 -9.56 7.89
C TYR A 218 -5.33 -9.17 7.54
N GLY A 219 -5.80 -8.09 8.15
CA GLY A 219 -7.13 -7.54 7.86
C GLY A 219 -8.29 -8.35 8.43
N LYS A 220 -9.50 -8.09 7.92
CA LYS A 220 -10.71 -8.84 8.27
C LYS A 220 -11.02 -9.82 7.15
N TYR A 221 -11.54 -11.00 7.49
CA TYR A 221 -12.06 -11.97 6.51
C TYR A 221 -13.12 -11.33 5.60
N ASN A 222 -13.96 -10.46 6.17
CA ASN A 222 -14.91 -9.66 5.43
C ASN A 222 -14.62 -8.16 5.65
N PRO A 223 -14.19 -7.42 4.61
CA PRO A 223 -13.91 -5.99 4.71
C PRO A 223 -15.19 -5.15 4.93
N PHE A 224 -16.37 -5.75 4.77
CA PHE A 224 -17.67 -5.13 5.03
C PHE A 224 -18.33 -5.65 6.32
N ASP A 225 -17.59 -6.39 7.15
CA ASP A 225 -18.06 -6.71 8.49
C ASP A 225 -18.04 -5.42 9.33
N MET A 226 -19.21 -4.78 9.38
CA MET A 226 -19.50 -3.50 10.04
C MET A 226 -19.25 -3.51 11.56
N THR A 227 -18.85 -4.65 12.14
CA THR A 227 -18.62 -4.78 13.58
C THR A 227 -17.39 -4.03 14.11
N SER A 228 -16.59 -3.35 13.29
CA SER A 228 -15.45 -2.55 13.78
C SER A 228 -14.91 -1.56 12.74
N GLY A 229 -15.74 -0.60 12.32
CA GLY A 229 -15.33 0.53 11.49
C GLY A 229 -16.29 1.69 11.74
N VAL A 230 -15.73 2.83 12.14
CA VAL A 230 -16.48 4.05 12.52
C VAL A 230 -17.25 4.58 11.30
N TYR A 231 -18.52 4.20 11.19
CA TYR A 231 -19.56 4.92 10.48
C TYR A 231 -20.85 4.89 11.31
N ASN A 232 -20.74 5.30 12.58
CA ASN A 232 -21.89 5.73 13.36
C ASN A 232 -22.19 7.19 13.02
N SER A 233 -22.68 7.43 11.80
CA SER A 233 -23.31 8.68 11.42
C SER A 233 -24.79 8.36 11.19
N ALA A 234 -25.63 8.85 12.11
CA ALA A 234 -27.09 8.75 12.13
C ALA A 234 -27.69 7.37 12.45
N SER A 235 -27.71 7.02 13.74
CA SER A 235 -28.94 6.94 14.54
C SER A 235 -28.58 6.29 15.88
N GLU A 236 -28.25 7.12 16.89
CA GLU A 236 -28.29 6.67 18.26
C GLU A 236 -29.76 6.50 18.65
N ASN A 237 -30.30 5.31 18.41
CA ASN A 237 -31.17 4.70 19.38
C ASN A 237 -30.44 3.46 19.88
N ASN A 238 -30.10 3.51 21.16
CA ASN A 238 -29.70 2.37 21.95
C ASN A 238 -30.74 1.26 21.78
N ASP A 239 -30.42 0.28 20.94
CA ASP A 239 -30.81 -1.10 21.18
C ASP A 239 -29.61 -1.95 20.75
N SER A 240 -28.93 -2.49 21.76
CA SER A 240 -28.16 -3.71 21.62
C SER A 240 -29.15 -4.83 21.26
N VAL A 241 -29.60 -4.89 20.01
CA VAL A 241 -30.31 -6.08 19.51
C VAL A 241 -29.24 -7.13 19.24
N ASP A 242 -29.19 -8.11 20.13
CA ASP A 242 -28.51 -9.38 19.98
C ASP A 242 -28.34 -9.79 18.50
N ASN A 243 -27.09 -9.83 18.02
CA ASN A 243 -26.72 -10.47 16.74
C ASN A 243 -26.78 -12.03 16.83
N ASN A 244 -27.62 -12.57 17.71
CA ASN A 244 -27.83 -13.99 17.92
C ASN A 244 -29.13 -14.41 17.24
N TYR A 245 -29.05 -14.63 15.93
CA TYR A 245 -30.13 -15.24 15.15
C TYR A 245 -29.61 -16.47 14.42
N ASP A 246 -30.42 -17.53 14.32
CA ASP A 246 -30.06 -18.82 13.72
C ASP A 246 -30.10 -18.77 12.18
N PHE A 247 -31.05 -18.01 11.64
CA PHE A 247 -31.29 -17.88 10.20
C PHE A 247 -31.45 -16.42 9.81
N VAL A 248 -31.01 -16.10 8.59
CA VAL A 248 -31.13 -14.76 8.02
C VAL A 248 -31.73 -14.81 6.63
N MET A 249 -32.65 -13.90 6.39
CA MET A 249 -33.29 -13.68 5.11
C MET A 249 -33.20 -12.19 4.75
N SER A 250 -33.05 -11.89 3.47
CA SER A 250 -33.17 -10.53 2.96
C SER A 250 -34.04 -10.51 1.71
N VAL A 251 -34.97 -9.55 1.66
CA VAL A 251 -35.87 -9.32 0.52
C VAL A 251 -35.69 -7.90 0.01
N LYS A 252 -35.44 -7.76 -1.29
CA LYS A 252 -35.01 -6.52 -1.96
C LYS A 252 -35.74 -6.31 -3.29
N PRO A 253 -35.82 -5.08 -3.81
CA PRO A 253 -36.30 -4.82 -5.16
C PRO A 253 -35.37 -5.41 -6.22
N LEU A 254 -35.89 -5.71 -7.41
CA LEU A 254 -35.09 -6.13 -8.57
C LEU A 254 -34.05 -5.08 -9.00
N SER A 255 -34.26 -3.81 -8.66
CA SER A 255 -33.27 -2.74 -8.92
C SER A 255 -32.03 -2.83 -8.02
N SER A 256 -32.00 -3.73 -7.04
CA SER A 256 -30.84 -3.93 -6.18
C SER A 256 -29.72 -4.66 -6.93
N ASP A 257 -28.47 -4.29 -6.64
CA ASP A 257 -27.29 -5.04 -7.10
C ASP A 257 -27.16 -6.43 -6.43
N LEU A 258 -28.04 -6.75 -5.47
CA LEU A 258 -28.14 -8.05 -4.81
C LEU A 258 -29.43 -8.77 -5.22
N PRO A 259 -29.45 -10.12 -5.20
CA PRO A 259 -30.65 -10.88 -5.53
C PRO A 259 -31.88 -10.44 -4.73
N THR A 260 -33.05 -10.42 -5.38
CA THR A 260 -34.32 -10.04 -4.71
C THR A 260 -34.60 -10.83 -3.43
N LEU A 261 -34.08 -12.05 -3.31
CA LEU A 261 -34.20 -12.89 -2.13
C LEU A 261 -32.90 -13.63 -1.83
N THR A 262 -32.49 -13.57 -0.57
CA THR A 262 -31.40 -14.39 -0.01
C THR A 262 -31.90 -15.04 1.27
N LEU A 263 -31.58 -16.31 1.49
CA LEU A 263 -31.92 -17.04 2.72
C LEU A 263 -30.76 -17.98 3.07
N GLY A 264 -30.32 -17.97 4.33
CA GLY A 264 -29.21 -18.81 4.79
C GLY A 264 -29.19 -19.01 6.29
N LYS A 265 -28.32 -19.92 6.76
CA LYS A 265 -27.99 -20.07 8.17
C LYS A 265 -27.02 -18.95 8.58
N SER A 266 -27.24 -18.37 9.75
CA SER A 266 -26.38 -17.32 10.29
C SER A 266 -25.01 -17.85 10.67
N LYS A 267 -24.01 -16.94 10.66
CA LYS A 267 -22.61 -17.25 10.97
C LYS A 267 -22.01 -18.34 10.06
N ASP A 268 -22.58 -18.58 8.88
CA ASP A 268 -22.02 -19.44 7.84
C ASP A 268 -21.03 -18.64 6.96
N SER A 269 -19.77 -18.60 7.39
CA SER A 269 -18.69 -17.90 6.68
C SER A 269 -18.40 -18.46 5.28
N SER A 270 -18.78 -19.73 5.04
CA SER A 270 -18.60 -20.40 3.75
C SER A 270 -19.71 -20.10 2.75
N ARG A 271 -20.84 -19.55 3.23
CA ARG A 271 -22.07 -19.29 2.47
C ARG A 271 -22.67 -20.53 1.77
N ASN A 272 -22.24 -21.73 2.14
CA ASN A 272 -22.70 -22.97 1.53
C ASN A 272 -24.17 -23.29 1.83
N THR A 273 -24.74 -22.66 2.85
CA THR A 273 -26.15 -22.81 3.21
C THR A 273 -27.08 -21.89 2.42
N TYR A 274 -26.55 -20.85 1.76
CA TYR A 274 -27.38 -19.80 1.19
C TYR A 274 -28.06 -20.20 -0.11
N ILE A 275 -29.37 -19.94 -0.19
CA ILE A 275 -30.17 -19.99 -1.42
C ILE A 275 -30.62 -18.60 -1.85
N TYR A 276 -30.89 -18.47 -3.14
CA TYR A 276 -31.13 -17.20 -3.81
C TYR A 276 -32.33 -17.31 -4.76
N SER A 277 -33.10 -16.22 -4.90
CA SER A 277 -34.05 -16.00 -6.01
C SER A 277 -33.93 -14.56 -6.49
N ASP A 278 -34.10 -14.35 -7.80
CA ASP A 278 -33.99 -13.04 -8.42
C ASP A 278 -35.17 -12.78 -9.37
N LYS A 279 -36.33 -12.44 -8.80
CA LYS A 279 -37.60 -12.28 -9.53
C LYS A 279 -38.35 -11.06 -9.05
N ASN A 280 -38.91 -10.30 -10.00
CA ASN A 280 -39.81 -9.19 -9.71
C ASN A 280 -41.27 -9.65 -9.53
N THR A 281 -41.48 -10.73 -8.77
CA THR A 281 -42.79 -11.30 -8.44
C THR A 281 -42.78 -11.82 -6.99
N GLU A 282 -43.92 -12.28 -6.47
CA GLU A 282 -43.94 -12.96 -5.17
C GLU A 282 -43.21 -14.31 -5.22
N GLU A 283 -42.19 -14.48 -4.38
CA GLU A 283 -41.42 -15.72 -4.24
C GLU A 283 -41.93 -16.52 -3.03
N ASN A 284 -42.22 -17.80 -3.22
CA ASN A 284 -42.64 -18.68 -2.14
C ASN A 284 -41.42 -19.29 -1.46
N VAL A 285 -41.30 -19.05 -0.15
CA VAL A 285 -40.24 -19.61 0.70
C VAL A 285 -40.87 -20.53 1.73
N GLU A 286 -40.36 -21.76 1.83
CA GLU A 286 -40.73 -22.69 2.88
C GLU A 286 -39.51 -22.94 3.76
N ILE A 287 -39.67 -22.79 5.08
CA ILE A 287 -38.65 -23.05 6.10
C ILE A 287 -39.22 -24.09 7.05
N THR A 288 -38.55 -25.23 7.16
CA THR A 288 -38.96 -26.31 8.07
C THR A 288 -37.88 -26.52 9.12
N ILE A 289 -38.30 -26.61 10.37
CA ILE A 289 -37.43 -26.88 11.52
C ILE A 289 -38.02 -28.07 12.28
N ASP A 290 -37.25 -29.13 12.40
CA ASP A 290 -37.68 -30.40 12.99
C ASP A 290 -36.81 -30.78 14.19
N LYS A 291 -37.40 -31.41 15.21
CA LYS A 291 -36.66 -32.08 16.28
C LYS A 291 -36.85 -33.60 16.16
N LYS A 292 -35.75 -34.33 15.97
CA LYS A 292 -35.74 -35.80 15.88
C LYS A 292 -34.64 -36.37 16.77
N ASN A 293 -34.99 -37.33 17.62
CA ASN A 293 -34.05 -37.99 18.54
C ASN A 293 -33.20 -37.00 19.37
N GLY A 294 -33.81 -35.90 19.83
CA GLY A 294 -33.15 -34.87 20.62
C GLY A 294 -32.26 -33.88 19.83
N LYS A 295 -32.11 -34.04 18.51
CA LYS A 295 -31.36 -33.13 17.63
C LYS A 295 -32.29 -32.27 16.78
N TYR A 296 -31.85 -31.05 16.48
CA TYR A 296 -32.57 -30.10 15.65
C TYR A 296 -32.06 -30.15 14.22
N PHE A 297 -32.97 -30.10 13.26
CA PHE A 297 -32.70 -30.12 11.84
C PHE A 297 -33.44 -28.97 11.16
N TYR A 298 -32.84 -28.42 10.10
CA TYR A 298 -33.47 -27.42 9.27
C TYR A 298 -33.35 -27.76 7.79
N LYS A 299 -34.34 -27.30 7.04
CA LYS A 299 -34.29 -27.21 5.59
C LYS A 299 -35.15 -26.06 5.11
N TYR A 300 -34.80 -25.50 3.97
CA TYR A 300 -35.60 -24.47 3.35
C TYR A 300 -35.51 -24.52 1.84
N LYS A 301 -36.53 -24.00 1.17
CA LYS A 301 -36.57 -23.92 -0.29
C LYS A 301 -37.27 -22.65 -0.75
N THR A 302 -36.88 -22.22 -1.93
CA THR A 302 -37.61 -21.30 -2.79
C THR A 302 -38.31 -22.10 -3.90
N THR A 303 -38.91 -21.43 -4.87
CA THR A 303 -39.45 -22.08 -6.08
C THR A 303 -38.37 -22.71 -6.97
N GLU A 304 -37.10 -22.29 -6.84
CA GLU A 304 -36.00 -22.72 -7.72
C GLU A 304 -34.90 -23.53 -7.04
N LYS A 305 -34.65 -23.27 -5.75
CA LYS A 305 -33.53 -23.86 -5.02
C LYS A 305 -33.98 -24.37 -3.66
N SER A 306 -33.36 -25.46 -3.23
CA SER A 306 -33.54 -26.00 -1.89
C SER A 306 -32.20 -26.17 -1.19
N TYR A 307 -32.21 -26.04 0.12
CA TYR A 307 -31.12 -26.43 0.98
C TYR A 307 -31.64 -27.36 2.09
N PRO A 308 -31.03 -28.55 2.24
CA PRO A 308 -30.03 -29.14 1.34
C PRO A 308 -30.62 -29.42 -0.06
N GLU A 309 -29.75 -29.66 -1.05
CA GLU A 309 -30.21 -29.99 -2.43
C GLU A 309 -31.14 -31.20 -2.44
N ASN A 310 -30.86 -32.21 -1.61
CA ASN A 310 -31.77 -33.32 -1.36
C ASN A 310 -32.83 -32.94 -0.30
N TYR A 311 -33.93 -32.32 -0.76
CA TYR A 311 -34.97 -31.78 0.13
C TYR A 311 -35.89 -32.85 0.76
N ASP A 312 -35.90 -34.07 0.22
CA ASP A 312 -36.77 -35.16 0.69
C ASP A 312 -36.29 -35.79 2.02
N GLY A 313 -35.06 -35.47 2.43
CA GLY A 313 -34.50 -35.92 3.71
C GLY A 313 -34.91 -35.10 4.93
N ASP A 314 -34.29 -35.43 6.06
CA ASP A 314 -34.50 -34.80 7.36
C ASP A 314 -33.92 -33.37 7.47
N GLY A 315 -33.18 -32.91 6.46
CA GLY A 315 -32.47 -31.64 6.49
C GLY A 315 -31.08 -31.73 7.10
N ILE A 316 -30.51 -30.58 7.48
CA ILE A 316 -29.17 -30.46 8.05
C ILE A 316 -29.27 -30.23 9.56
N SER A 317 -28.47 -30.97 10.34
CA SER A 317 -28.42 -30.82 11.80
C SER A 317 -27.84 -29.46 12.19
N PHE A 318 -28.42 -28.82 13.21
CA PHE A 318 -27.88 -27.59 13.81
C PHE A 318 -28.14 -27.55 15.32
N GLU A 319 -27.46 -26.62 15.99
CA GLU A 319 -27.69 -26.28 17.40
C GLU A 319 -28.24 -24.86 17.46
N PRO A 320 -29.46 -24.65 18.01
CA PRO A 320 -30.00 -23.33 18.25
C PRO A 320 -29.05 -22.47 19.08
N ILE A 321 -28.88 -21.21 18.69
CA ILE A 321 -27.95 -20.28 19.38
C ILE A 321 -28.45 -19.94 20.80
N GLY A 322 -29.77 -19.93 21.01
CA GLY A 322 -30.37 -19.58 22.29
C GLY A 322 -31.56 -20.47 22.69
N ASP A 323 -32.34 -19.95 23.63
CA ASP A 323 -33.56 -20.61 24.11
C ASP A 323 -34.62 -20.68 23.01
N ASP A 324 -34.75 -19.59 22.26
CA ASP A 324 -35.60 -19.49 21.07
C ASP A 324 -34.76 -19.61 19.79
N ILE A 325 -35.38 -20.12 18.74
CA ILE A 325 -34.80 -20.16 17.40
C ILE A 325 -35.18 -18.86 16.70
N VAL A 326 -34.22 -18.10 16.21
CA VAL A 326 -34.49 -16.75 15.69
C VAL A 326 -34.23 -16.67 14.19
N LEU A 327 -35.26 -16.27 13.44
CA LEU A 327 -35.19 -15.93 12.01
C LEU A 327 -35.24 -14.42 11.86
N LYS A 328 -34.15 -13.82 11.38
CA LYS A 328 -34.08 -12.39 11.09
C LYS A 328 -34.33 -12.12 9.60
N ILE A 329 -35.30 -11.28 9.29
CA ILE A 329 -35.67 -10.91 7.93
C ILE A 329 -35.46 -9.41 7.73
N PHE A 330 -34.53 -9.07 6.83
CA PHE A 330 -34.34 -7.69 6.38
C PHE A 330 -35.17 -7.43 5.13
N SER A 331 -36.11 -6.50 5.22
CA SER A 331 -36.84 -6.00 4.06
C SER A 331 -36.35 -4.60 3.70
N THR A 332 -36.67 -4.16 2.50
CA THR A 332 -36.53 -2.76 2.07
C THR A 332 -37.92 -2.24 1.73
N PRO A 333 -38.28 -0.97 1.98
CA PRO A 333 -39.57 -0.43 1.54
C PRO A 333 -39.74 -0.51 0.01
N LYS A 334 -40.99 -0.48 -0.49
CA LYS A 334 -41.24 -0.48 -1.95
C LYS A 334 -41.04 0.90 -2.54
N ASP A 335 -40.24 1.01 -3.60
CA ASP A 335 -39.99 2.27 -4.30
C ASP A 335 -40.76 2.28 -5.63
N GLY A 336 -42.00 2.77 -5.58
CA GLY A 336 -42.83 2.98 -6.77
C GLY A 336 -43.57 1.75 -7.33
N GLY A 337 -44.39 1.99 -8.37
CA GLY A 337 -45.39 1.03 -8.88
C GLY A 337 -44.87 -0.11 -9.76
N THR A 338 -43.59 -0.12 -10.13
CA THR A 338 -42.99 -1.18 -10.98
C THR A 338 -42.35 -2.31 -10.17
N ASP A 339 -42.28 -2.14 -8.85
CA ASP A 339 -41.65 -3.07 -7.93
C ASP A 339 -42.66 -4.05 -7.33
N SER A 340 -42.61 -5.27 -7.84
CA SER A 340 -43.48 -6.39 -7.44
C SER A 340 -42.72 -7.49 -6.68
N SER A 341 -41.45 -7.25 -6.35
CA SER A 341 -40.59 -8.18 -5.63
C SER A 341 -41.11 -8.32 -4.19
N SER A 342 -41.50 -9.55 -3.81
CA SER A 342 -42.07 -9.86 -2.49
C SER A 342 -41.81 -11.32 -2.12
N ALA A 343 -41.94 -11.66 -0.84
CA ALA A 343 -41.73 -13.01 -0.33
C ALA A 343 -42.88 -13.47 0.56
N LYS A 344 -43.41 -14.65 0.24
CA LYS A 344 -44.33 -15.38 1.10
C LYS A 344 -43.57 -16.49 1.82
N VAL A 345 -43.32 -16.28 3.11
CA VAL A 345 -42.56 -17.19 3.98
C VAL A 345 -43.54 -18.09 4.73
N VAL A 346 -43.46 -19.39 4.49
CA VAL A 346 -44.14 -20.43 5.27
C VAL A 346 -43.13 -21.06 6.22
N LEU A 347 -43.28 -20.79 7.51
CA LEU A 347 -42.41 -21.32 8.56
C LEU A 347 -43.13 -22.47 9.28
N ILE A 348 -42.54 -23.66 9.23
CA ILE A 348 -43.06 -24.89 9.84
C ILE A 348 -42.15 -25.26 11.02
N ASN A 349 -42.66 -25.07 12.24
CA ASN A 349 -41.95 -25.41 13.47
C ASN A 349 -42.50 -26.71 14.09
N ASN A 350 -41.77 -27.80 13.88
CA ASN A 350 -42.04 -29.11 14.49
C ASN A 350 -41.11 -29.38 15.68
N THR A 351 -40.60 -28.33 16.33
CA THR A 351 -39.73 -28.44 17.49
C THR A 351 -40.48 -28.18 18.80
N ASP A 352 -39.76 -28.31 19.90
CA ASP A 352 -40.19 -27.94 21.24
C ASP A 352 -39.76 -26.51 21.65
N LYS A 353 -39.04 -25.79 20.78
CA LYS A 353 -38.60 -24.40 21.00
C LYS A 353 -39.54 -23.42 20.28
N ASN A 354 -39.63 -22.20 20.80
CA ASN A 354 -40.30 -21.10 20.12
C ASN A 354 -39.44 -20.61 18.95
N VAL A 355 -40.06 -20.23 17.84
CA VAL A 355 -39.38 -19.58 16.71
C VAL A 355 -39.78 -18.11 16.65
N GLN A 356 -38.83 -17.22 16.86
CA GLN A 356 -39.04 -15.78 16.72
C GLN A 356 -38.68 -15.33 15.30
N VAL A 357 -39.63 -14.71 14.61
CA VAL A 357 -39.43 -14.09 13.30
C VAL A 357 -39.37 -12.58 13.45
N LEU A 358 -38.18 -12.02 13.29
CA LEU A 358 -37.93 -10.58 13.38
C LEU A 358 -37.88 -9.98 11.97
N VAL A 359 -38.90 -9.21 11.59
CA VAL A 359 -38.93 -8.51 10.30
C VAL A 359 -38.57 -7.05 10.51
N GLU A 360 -37.48 -6.58 9.90
CA GLU A 360 -36.97 -5.22 10.02
C GLU A 360 -37.11 -4.45 8.70
N ASN A 361 -37.44 -3.16 8.79
CA ASN A 361 -37.48 -2.21 7.67
C ASN A 361 -38.47 -2.57 6.55
N ASP A 362 -39.50 -3.36 6.87
CA ASP A 362 -40.56 -3.66 5.92
C ASP A 362 -41.51 -2.48 5.75
N ASP A 363 -42.09 -2.37 4.57
CA ASP A 363 -43.06 -1.32 4.27
C ASP A 363 -44.33 -1.53 5.11
N LYS A 364 -44.79 -0.47 5.79
CA LYS A 364 -45.96 -0.54 6.69
C LYS A 364 -47.27 -0.67 5.92
N ASP A 365 -47.35 -0.05 4.75
CA ASP A 365 -48.58 0.03 3.95
C ASP A 365 -48.60 -1.04 2.84
N ALA A 366 -47.43 -1.40 2.32
CA ALA A 366 -47.27 -2.37 1.24
C ALA A 366 -46.14 -3.40 1.53
N PRO A 367 -46.25 -4.22 2.59
CA PRO A 367 -45.18 -5.10 3.06
C PRO A 367 -44.71 -6.05 1.96
N ARG A 368 -43.39 -6.21 1.86
CA ARG A 368 -42.78 -7.21 0.95
C ARG A 368 -42.82 -8.59 1.52
N VAL A 369 -42.78 -8.71 2.85
CA VAL A 369 -42.65 -10.00 3.53
C VAL A 369 -43.97 -10.37 4.18
N ARG A 370 -44.51 -11.52 3.78
CA ARG A 370 -45.68 -12.12 4.44
C ARG A 370 -45.25 -13.43 5.08
N VAL A 371 -45.41 -13.54 6.39
CA VAL A 371 -45.03 -14.73 7.16
C VAL A 371 -46.29 -15.49 7.54
N GLN A 372 -46.33 -16.78 7.25
CA GLN A 372 -47.33 -17.74 7.67
C GLN A 372 -46.65 -18.80 8.53
N ALA A 373 -47.11 -18.96 9.76
CA ALA A 373 -46.57 -19.94 10.69
C ALA A 373 -47.44 -21.21 10.72
N GLN A 374 -46.79 -22.36 10.84
CA GLN A 374 -47.40 -23.66 11.07
C GLN A 374 -46.62 -24.39 12.16
N GLY A 375 -47.30 -25.20 12.97
CA GLY A 375 -46.67 -25.93 14.07
C GLY A 375 -46.66 -25.15 15.39
N ASN A 376 -45.70 -25.47 16.25
CA ASN A 376 -45.66 -24.97 17.63
C ASN A 376 -44.98 -23.61 17.72
N GLY A 377 -45.36 -22.77 18.69
CA GLY A 377 -44.65 -21.55 19.12
C GLY A 377 -43.94 -20.77 18.02
N VAL A 378 -44.63 -19.82 17.39
CA VAL A 378 -44.02 -18.88 16.44
C VAL A 378 -44.49 -17.47 16.73
N ASP A 379 -43.54 -16.60 17.07
CA ASP A 379 -43.79 -15.18 17.35
C ASP A 379 -43.26 -14.32 16.22
N ILE A 380 -44.12 -13.47 15.64
CA ILE A 380 -43.74 -12.58 14.53
C ILE A 380 -43.68 -11.15 15.06
N ILE A 381 -42.49 -10.56 15.04
CA ILE A 381 -42.22 -9.20 15.49
C ILE A 381 -41.81 -8.36 14.27
N ARG A 382 -42.52 -7.25 14.04
CA ARG A 382 -42.21 -6.30 12.97
C ARG A 382 -41.67 -5.01 13.57
N LYS A 383 -40.49 -4.58 13.11
CA LYS A 383 -39.78 -3.37 13.57
C LYS A 383 -39.63 -2.36 12.43
#